data_AF-A0A7J7WKV4-F1
#
_entry.id   AF-A0A7J7WKV4-F1
#
_cell.length_a   1.000
_cell.length_b   1.000
_cell.length_c   1.000
_cell.angle_alpha   90.00
_cell.angle_beta   90.00
_cell.angle_gamma   90.00
#
_symmetry.space_group_name_H-M   'P 1'
#
loop_
_entity.id
_entity.type
_entity.pdbx_description
1 polymer ?
#
loop_
_entity_poly.entity_id
_entity_poly.type
_entity_poly.pdbx_seq_one_letter_code
_entity_poly.pdbx_strand_id
1 'polypeptide(L)'
;MGGASSTRRVTFEADENENITVVKGIRLSENVIDRMKETSPSGSKSHRYSSVSDEELKRRVAEELALEQAKKESEHQKRLKQSKELERERALANEQLTRAILRERISSEEDRSKAKHLARLLEEKDRVIKRQDAFYKEQLARLEERSSEFYKVTTEQYQKAAEEVEAKFKRYEVHPVCAELQTKILQCYRQNAQQTLSCSALASQYMRCVNQAKESMIEKGG
;
A
#
# COMPACT_ATOMS: atom_id res chain seq x y z
N MET A 1 29.65 -25.46 -27.31
CA MET A 1 31.08 -25.35 -26.97
C MET A 1 31.23 -24.12 -26.09
N GLY A 2 31.78 -24.10 -24.89
CA GLY A 2 32.51 -25.02 -24.02
C GLY A 2 32.99 -24.16 -22.83
N GLY A 3 33.23 -24.76 -21.66
CA GLY A 3 33.87 -24.06 -20.53
C GLY A 3 33.31 -24.43 -19.16
N ALA A 4 33.66 -25.62 -18.67
CA ALA A 4 33.43 -26.03 -17.29
C ALA A 4 34.43 -25.33 -16.36
N SER A 5 33.94 -24.52 -15.42
CA SER A 5 34.76 -23.94 -14.36
C SER A 5 34.54 -24.69 -13.05
N SER A 6 35.60 -25.38 -12.64
CA SER A 6 35.77 -26.13 -11.40
C SER A 6 35.47 -25.28 -10.17
N THR A 7 34.51 -25.71 -9.34
CA THR A 7 34.34 -25.19 -7.98
C THR A 7 34.45 -26.33 -6.97
N ARG A 8 35.69 -26.68 -6.58
CA ARG A 8 35.90 -27.39 -5.31
C ARG A 8 35.61 -26.41 -4.18
N ARG A 9 34.41 -26.48 -3.62
CA ARG A 9 34.11 -25.82 -2.34
C ARG A 9 34.75 -26.65 -1.24
N VAL A 10 35.72 -26.06 -0.54
CA VAL A 10 36.28 -26.59 0.69
C VAL A 10 35.58 -25.84 1.82
N THR A 11 34.75 -26.53 2.58
CA THR A 11 34.14 -26.02 3.81
C THR A 11 35.15 -26.08 4.94
N PHE A 12 35.40 -24.93 5.57
CA PHE A 12 36.13 -24.83 6.82
C PHE A 12 35.10 -24.70 7.94
N GLU A 13 35.13 -25.61 8.92
CA GLU A 13 34.54 -25.37 10.23
C GLU A 13 35.67 -25.47 11.26
N ALA A 14 35.80 -24.41 12.04
CA ALA A 14 36.68 -24.34 13.20
C ALA A 14 35.86 -24.81 14.41
N ASP A 15 36.34 -25.85 15.07
CA ASP A 15 35.89 -26.37 16.37
C ASP A 15 36.74 -25.70 17.47
N GLU A 16 36.18 -25.48 18.65
CA GLU A 16 36.64 -24.64 19.79
C GLU A 16 37.94 -25.13 20.48
N ASN A 17 38.74 -25.95 19.82
CA ASN A 17 40.07 -26.36 20.27
C ASN A 17 41.11 -25.97 19.20
N GLU A 18 41.80 -24.85 19.41
CA GLU A 18 42.87 -24.27 18.57
C GLU A 18 44.12 -25.17 18.43
N ASN A 19 43.99 -26.33 17.78
CA ASN A 19 45.09 -27.26 17.53
C ASN A 19 45.09 -27.71 16.06
N ILE A 20 45.25 -26.76 15.13
CA ILE A 20 45.50 -27.07 13.72
C ILE A 20 46.96 -27.51 13.55
N THR A 21 47.20 -28.82 13.45
CA THR A 21 48.45 -29.35 12.87
C THR A 21 48.14 -30.04 11.56
N VAL A 22 48.09 -29.26 10.48
CA VAL A 22 48.08 -29.78 9.12
C VAL A 22 49.51 -30.20 8.76
N VAL A 23 49.77 -31.50 8.73
CA VAL A 23 50.90 -32.07 8.00
C VAL A 23 50.36 -32.84 6.81
N LYS A 24 50.37 -32.15 5.67
CA LYS A 24 50.45 -32.68 4.29
C LYS A 24 49.47 -33.81 3.92
N GLY A 25 48.34 -33.40 3.36
CA GLY A 25 47.39 -34.29 2.69
C GLY A 25 48.04 -35.11 1.57
N ILE A 26 48.18 -36.41 1.83
CA ILE A 26 48.28 -37.46 0.83
C ILE A 26 47.33 -38.56 1.29
N ARG A 27 46.23 -38.78 0.57
CA ARG A 27 45.37 -39.95 0.76
C ARG A 27 45.99 -41.11 -0.04
N LEU A 28 46.62 -42.03 0.66
CA LEU A 28 47.03 -43.31 0.10
C LEU A 28 45.79 -44.22 0.01
N SER A 29 45.54 -44.86 -1.13
CA SER A 29 44.54 -45.92 -1.22
C SER A 29 44.94 -47.09 -0.32
N GLU A 30 43.98 -47.88 0.16
CA GLU A 30 44.22 -49.04 1.04
C GLU A 30 45.33 -49.96 0.50
N ASN A 31 45.34 -50.21 -0.81
CA ASN A 31 46.38 -51.00 -1.50
C ASN A 31 47.81 -50.39 -1.46
N VAL A 32 47.94 -49.08 -1.25
CA VAL A 32 49.24 -48.39 -1.10
C VAL A 32 49.68 -48.38 0.36
N ILE A 33 48.73 -48.33 1.30
CA ILE A 33 48.99 -48.48 2.74
C ILE A 33 49.50 -49.90 3.05
N ASP A 34 48.88 -50.92 2.45
CA ASP A 34 49.31 -52.31 2.65
C ASP A 34 50.68 -52.57 2.05
N ARG A 35 51.02 -51.97 0.90
CA ARG A 35 52.38 -52.04 0.32
C ARG A 35 53.44 -51.31 1.13
N MET A 36 53.07 -50.26 1.87
CA MET A 36 53.99 -49.58 2.79
C MET A 36 54.12 -50.31 4.13
N LYS A 37 53.12 -51.11 4.53
CA LYS A 37 53.22 -52.07 5.64
C LYS A 37 54.00 -53.34 5.25
N GLU A 38 53.97 -53.72 3.97
CA GLU A 38 54.61 -54.93 3.46
C GLU A 38 55.82 -54.62 2.55
N THR A 39 56.90 -54.14 3.16
CA THR A 39 58.24 -54.38 2.60
C THR A 39 58.66 -55.84 2.84
N SER A 40 58.49 -56.67 1.82
CA SER A 40 59.04 -58.03 1.65
C SER A 40 60.52 -57.99 1.16
N PRO A 41 61.23 -59.12 0.91
CA PRO A 41 61.46 -60.31 1.75
C PRO A 41 62.92 -60.89 1.69
N SER A 42 63.31 -61.68 2.69
CA SER A 42 64.09 -62.96 2.64
C SER A 42 64.87 -63.18 3.96
N GLY A 43 64.84 -64.34 4.62
CA GLY A 43 64.22 -65.59 4.21
C GLY A 43 64.14 -66.67 5.30
N SER A 44 63.62 -67.80 4.82
CA SER A 44 63.62 -69.14 5.43
C SER A 44 62.64 -69.30 6.60
N LYS A 45 61.75 -70.29 6.69
CA LYS A 45 61.72 -71.62 6.08
C LYS A 45 60.28 -72.15 6.02
N SER A 46 60.13 -73.07 5.08
CA SER A 46 59.34 -74.30 5.12
C SER A 46 57.82 -74.18 5.11
N HIS A 47 57.30 -74.58 3.94
CA HIS A 47 56.07 -75.32 3.83
C HIS A 47 55.92 -76.34 4.97
N ARG A 48 54.78 -76.28 5.64
CA ARG A 48 54.11 -77.47 6.16
C ARG A 48 52.63 -77.35 5.83
N TYR A 49 52.22 -78.13 4.83
CA TYR A 49 50.87 -78.65 4.77
C TYR A 49 50.57 -79.30 6.13
N SER A 50 49.65 -78.74 6.91
CA SER A 50 49.02 -79.49 7.99
C SER A 50 47.60 -79.85 7.54
N SER A 51 47.33 -81.15 7.56
CA SER A 51 45.98 -81.69 7.52
C SER A 51 45.21 -81.13 8.72
N VAL A 52 44.29 -80.21 8.48
CA VAL A 52 43.35 -79.73 9.48
C VAL A 52 42.43 -80.90 9.82
N SER A 53 42.39 -81.32 11.08
CA SER A 53 41.48 -82.37 11.52
C SER A 53 40.05 -81.81 11.58
N ASP A 54 39.09 -82.66 11.21
CA ASP A 54 37.66 -82.33 11.08
C ASP A 54 37.07 -81.74 12.40
N GLU A 55 37.69 -82.04 13.54
CA GLU A 55 37.30 -81.50 14.85
C GLU A 55 37.79 -80.08 15.14
N GLU A 56 38.89 -79.62 14.56
CA GLU A 56 39.33 -78.23 14.73
C GLU A 56 38.48 -77.27 13.88
N LEU A 57 38.01 -77.74 12.72
CA LEU A 57 37.07 -77.00 11.88
C LEU A 57 35.70 -76.83 12.55
N LYS A 58 35.16 -77.90 13.16
CA LYS A 58 33.89 -77.85 13.91
C LYS A 58 33.94 -76.89 15.11
N ARG A 59 35.06 -76.83 15.84
CA ARG A 59 35.22 -75.85 16.94
C ARG A 59 35.20 -74.41 16.46
N ARG A 60 35.88 -74.09 15.36
CA ARG A 60 35.88 -72.74 14.79
C ARG A 60 34.49 -72.32 14.30
N VAL A 61 33.76 -73.24 13.68
CA VAL A 61 32.36 -73.00 13.27
C VAL A 61 31.45 -72.77 14.47
N ALA A 62 31.62 -73.53 15.56
CA ALA A 62 30.85 -73.33 16.79
C ALA A 62 31.16 -72.00 17.48
N GLU A 63 32.44 -71.59 17.52
CA GLU A 63 32.88 -70.31 18.06
C GLU A 63 32.35 -69.13 17.22
N GLU A 64 32.41 -69.24 15.89
CA GLU A 64 31.88 -68.23 14.97
C GLU A 64 30.34 -68.11 15.09
N LEU A 65 29.63 -69.23 15.21
CA LEU A 65 28.18 -69.25 15.43
C LEU A 65 27.81 -68.59 16.78
N ALA A 66 28.59 -68.86 17.83
CA ALA A 66 28.40 -68.24 19.14
C ALA A 66 28.67 -66.72 19.10
N LEU A 67 29.71 -66.29 18.39
CA LEU A 67 30.00 -64.86 18.17
C LEU A 67 28.90 -64.18 17.34
N GLU A 68 28.34 -64.84 16.34
CA GLU A 68 27.19 -64.33 15.58
C GLU A 68 25.93 -64.21 16.43
N GLN A 69 25.63 -65.23 17.25
CA GLN A 69 24.49 -65.21 18.16
C GLN A 69 24.64 -64.06 19.17
N ALA A 70 25.82 -63.90 19.77
CA ALA A 70 26.11 -62.79 20.68
C ALA A 70 25.99 -61.41 20.00
N LYS A 71 26.41 -61.27 18.74
CA LYS A 71 26.21 -60.04 17.95
C LYS A 71 24.73 -59.75 17.72
N LYS A 72 23.94 -60.75 17.28
CA LYS A 72 22.50 -60.60 17.04
C LYS A 72 21.73 -60.23 18.31
N GLU A 73 22.08 -60.85 19.44
CA GLU A 73 21.52 -60.51 20.75
C GLU A 73 21.90 -59.09 21.20
N SER A 74 23.17 -58.68 21.01
CA SER A 74 23.62 -57.32 21.28
C SER A 74 22.89 -56.27 20.44
N GLU A 75 22.72 -56.52 19.14
CA GLU A 75 21.97 -55.64 18.25
C GLU A 75 20.49 -55.56 18.63
N HIS A 76 19.87 -56.70 18.95
CA HIS A 76 18.49 -56.73 19.42
C HIS A 76 18.33 -55.93 20.73
N GLN A 77 19.27 -56.08 21.67
CA GLN A 77 19.27 -55.31 22.91
C GLN A 77 19.47 -53.81 22.66
N LYS A 78 20.33 -53.42 21.70
CA LYS A 78 20.49 -52.02 21.27
C LYS A 78 19.21 -51.45 20.67
N ARG A 79 18.55 -52.20 19.77
CA ARG A 79 17.26 -51.80 19.16
C ARG A 79 16.17 -51.59 20.22
N LEU A 80 16.08 -52.48 21.21
CA LEU A 80 15.12 -52.34 22.31
C LEU A 80 15.41 -51.13 23.18
N LYS A 81 16.68 -50.85 23.49
CA LYS A 81 17.08 -49.66 24.26
C LYS A 81 16.72 -48.38 23.51
N GLN A 82 17.06 -48.32 22.22
CA GLN A 82 16.73 -47.20 21.35
C GLN A 82 15.22 -46.99 21.22
N SER A 83 14.43 -48.05 21.06
CA SER A 83 12.96 -47.97 21.03
C SER A 83 12.40 -47.37 22.32
N LYS A 84 12.89 -47.83 23.48
CA LYS A 84 12.47 -47.30 24.79
C LYS A 84 12.88 -45.85 25.00
N GLU A 85 14.01 -45.43 24.45
CA GLU A 85 14.47 -44.04 24.51
C GLU A 85 13.60 -43.13 23.63
N LEU A 86 13.35 -43.53 22.38
CA LEU A 86 12.44 -42.85 21.46
C LEU A 86 11.01 -42.73 22.03
N GLU A 87 10.51 -43.76 22.72
CA GLU A 87 9.21 -43.70 23.40
C GLU A 87 9.19 -42.66 24.52
N ARG A 88 10.27 -42.53 25.29
CA ARG A 88 10.37 -41.49 26.34
C ARG A 88 10.44 -40.09 25.74
N GLU A 89 11.22 -39.89 24.69
CA GLU A 89 11.30 -38.60 23.99
C GLU A 89 9.94 -38.20 23.42
N ARG A 90 9.22 -39.14 22.80
CA ARG A 90 7.86 -38.91 22.29
C ARG A 90 6.89 -38.54 23.41
N ALA A 91 6.98 -39.20 24.57
CA ALA A 91 6.13 -38.88 25.71
C ALA A 91 6.37 -37.45 26.22
N LEU A 92 7.64 -37.04 26.34
CA LEU A 92 8.01 -35.68 26.74
C LEU A 92 7.56 -34.64 25.71
N ALA A 93 7.77 -34.92 24.42
CA ALA A 93 7.33 -34.04 23.34
C ALA A 93 5.80 -33.88 23.32
N ASN A 94 5.05 -34.97 23.51
CA ASN A 94 3.58 -34.93 23.58
C ASN A 94 3.08 -34.15 24.81
N GLU A 95 3.74 -34.30 25.96
CA GLU A 95 3.40 -33.53 27.16
C GLU A 95 3.68 -32.03 26.94
N GLN A 96 4.83 -31.68 26.38
CA GLN A 96 5.17 -30.30 26.04
C GLN A 96 4.19 -29.69 25.03
N LEU A 97 3.82 -30.43 23.98
CA LEU A 97 2.83 -30.03 23.00
C LEU A 97 1.47 -29.77 23.66
N THR A 98 1.02 -30.68 24.53
CA THR A 98 -0.25 -30.53 25.26
C THR A 98 -0.25 -29.26 26.11
N ARG A 99 0.86 -28.98 26.80
CA ARG A 99 1.02 -27.74 27.59
C ARG A 99 1.01 -26.49 26.70
N ALA A 100 1.66 -26.53 25.53
CA ALA A 100 1.68 -25.42 24.58
C ALA A 100 0.28 -25.12 24.03
N ILE A 101 -0.46 -26.15 23.62
CA ILE A 101 -1.84 -26.02 23.10
C ILE A 101 -2.77 -25.39 24.16
N LEU A 102 -2.67 -25.83 25.42
CA LEU A 102 -3.49 -25.27 26.49
C LEU A 102 -3.20 -23.78 26.72
N ARG A 103 -1.92 -23.37 26.70
CA ARG A 103 -1.53 -21.96 26.84
C ARG A 103 -2.04 -21.11 25.67
N GLU A 104 -1.89 -21.61 24.45
CA GLU A 104 -2.38 -20.92 23.25
C GLU A 104 -3.89 -20.74 23.29
N ARG A 105 -4.63 -21.78 23.70
CA ARG A 105 -6.09 -21.71 23.83
C ARG A 105 -6.53 -20.66 24.83
N ILE A 106 -5.88 -20.60 26.00
CA ILE A 106 -6.18 -19.59 27.03
C ILE A 106 -5.88 -18.18 26.50
N SER A 107 -4.69 -17.98 25.90
CA SER A 107 -4.31 -16.69 25.31
C SER A 107 -5.29 -16.24 24.22
N SER A 108 -5.66 -17.16 23.32
CA SER A 108 -6.60 -16.88 22.24
C SER A 108 -7.99 -16.50 22.76
N GLU A 109 -8.46 -17.16 23.82
CA GLU A 109 -9.74 -16.83 24.43
C GLU A 109 -9.71 -15.48 25.15
N GLU A 110 -8.62 -15.18 25.86
CA GLU A 110 -8.40 -13.86 26.45
C GLU A 110 -8.39 -12.76 25.39
N ASP A 111 -7.64 -12.93 24.31
CA ASP A 111 -7.56 -11.95 23.23
C ASP A 111 -8.90 -11.77 22.53
N ARG A 112 -9.65 -12.86 22.32
CA ARG A 112 -11.03 -12.80 21.82
C ARG A 112 -11.94 -12.03 22.77
N SER A 113 -11.79 -12.20 24.09
CA SER A 113 -12.58 -11.48 25.08
C SER A 113 -12.26 -9.98 25.09
N LYS A 114 -10.97 -9.62 25.01
CA LYS A 114 -10.49 -8.23 24.91
C LYS A 114 -10.99 -7.57 23.63
N ALA A 115 -10.88 -8.26 22.49
CA ALA A 115 -11.37 -7.79 21.20
C ALA A 115 -12.89 -7.55 21.23
N LYS A 116 -13.67 -8.45 21.82
CA LYS A 116 -15.12 -8.25 22.01
C LYS A 116 -15.43 -7.04 22.88
N HIS A 117 -14.68 -6.82 23.95
CA HIS A 117 -14.87 -5.65 24.81
C HIS A 117 -14.56 -4.35 24.08
N LEU A 118 -13.43 -4.28 23.37
CA LEU A 118 -13.05 -3.13 22.56
C LEU A 118 -14.06 -2.84 21.45
N ALA A 119 -14.58 -3.87 20.77
CA ALA A 119 -15.61 -3.71 19.75
C ALA A 119 -16.87 -3.04 20.32
N ARG A 120 -17.35 -3.46 21.51
CA ARG A 120 -18.50 -2.82 22.17
C ARG A 120 -18.23 -1.36 22.53
N LEU A 121 -17.02 -1.07 23.04
CA LEU A 121 -16.64 0.29 23.38
C LEU A 121 -16.62 1.20 22.13
N LEU A 122 -16.07 0.70 21.03
CA LEU A 122 -16.06 1.42 19.75
C LEU A 122 -17.47 1.67 19.23
N GLU A 123 -18.36 0.67 19.27
CA GLU A 123 -19.77 0.85 18.88
C GLU A 123 -20.48 1.92 19.74
N GLU A 124 -20.20 1.98 21.04
CA GLU A 124 -20.76 3.00 21.91
C GLU A 124 -20.23 4.40 21.57
N LYS A 125 -18.92 4.52 21.32
CA LYS A 125 -18.30 5.78 20.89
C LYS A 125 -18.86 6.25 19.54
N ASP A 126 -19.01 5.34 18.58
CA ASP A 126 -19.61 5.63 17.28
C ASP A 126 -21.07 6.09 17.42
N ARG A 127 -21.84 5.50 18.33
CA ARG A 127 -23.21 5.96 18.61
C ARG A 127 -23.23 7.38 19.17
N VAL A 128 -22.31 7.71 20.07
CA VAL A 128 -22.20 9.08 20.61
C VAL A 128 -21.83 10.06 19.51
N ILE A 129 -20.82 9.75 18.69
CA ILE A 129 -20.38 10.60 17.57
C ILE A 129 -21.54 10.80 16.58
N LYS A 130 -22.27 9.75 16.23
CA LYS A 130 -23.44 9.84 15.33
C LYS A 130 -24.55 10.74 15.88
N ARG A 131 -24.82 10.68 17.19
CA ARG A 131 -25.80 11.57 17.83
C ARG A 131 -25.36 13.03 17.76
N GLN A 132 -24.07 13.28 18.00
CA GLN A 132 -23.51 14.63 17.93
C GLN A 132 -23.51 15.18 16.50
N ASP A 133 -23.13 14.37 15.51
CA ASP A 133 -23.17 14.72 14.09
C ASP A 133 -24.59 15.04 13.63
N ALA A 134 -25.58 14.21 13.99
CA ALA A 134 -26.98 14.47 13.69
C ALA A 134 -27.47 15.78 14.31
N PHE A 135 -27.13 16.04 15.59
CA PHE A 135 -27.49 17.27 16.27
C PHE A 135 -26.93 18.51 15.56
N TYR A 136 -25.64 18.52 15.22
CA TYR A 136 -25.03 19.68 14.56
C TYR A 136 -25.52 19.85 13.13
N LYS A 137 -25.76 18.76 12.39
CA LYS A 137 -26.39 18.84 11.07
C LYS A 137 -27.77 19.46 11.12
N GLU A 138 -28.59 19.10 12.10
CA GLU A 138 -29.92 19.71 12.27
C GLU A 138 -29.82 21.20 12.62
N GLN A 139 -28.90 21.59 13.51
CA GLN A 139 -28.68 23.00 13.84
C GLN A 139 -28.23 23.81 12.61
N LEU A 140 -27.32 23.27 11.81
CA LEU A 140 -26.86 23.90 10.57
C LEU A 140 -28.00 24.02 9.56
N ALA A 141 -28.76 22.95 9.32
CA ALA A 141 -29.89 22.98 8.40
C ALA A 141 -30.93 24.03 8.80
N ARG A 142 -31.25 24.13 10.11
CA ARG A 142 -32.19 25.14 10.62
C ARG A 142 -31.65 26.56 10.49
N LEU A 143 -30.34 26.75 10.63
CA LEU A 143 -29.70 28.05 10.44
C LEU A 143 -29.71 28.45 8.96
N GLU A 144 -29.35 27.52 8.07
CA GLU A 144 -29.36 27.70 6.62
C GLU A 144 -30.77 28.00 6.10
N GLU A 145 -31.79 27.28 6.58
CA GLU A 145 -33.19 27.51 6.24
C GLU A 145 -33.61 28.94 6.59
N ARG A 146 -33.45 29.33 7.86
CA ARG A 146 -33.82 30.67 8.34
C ARG A 146 -33.05 31.78 7.62
N SER A 147 -31.76 31.55 7.37
CA SER A 147 -30.91 32.46 6.62
C SER A 147 -31.44 32.61 5.19
N SER A 148 -31.77 31.51 4.51
CA SER A 148 -32.30 31.51 3.15
C SER A 148 -33.66 32.24 3.06
N GLU A 149 -34.55 32.04 4.03
CA GLU A 149 -35.83 32.75 4.11
C GLU A 149 -35.61 34.25 4.29
N PHE A 150 -34.70 34.62 5.18
CA PHE A 150 -34.36 36.03 5.40
C PHE A 150 -33.80 36.68 4.13
N TYR A 151 -32.88 36.02 3.42
CA TYR A 151 -32.35 36.52 2.15
C TYR A 151 -33.43 36.65 1.09
N LYS A 152 -34.28 35.62 0.91
CA LYS A 152 -35.39 35.66 -0.06
C LYS A 152 -36.31 36.85 0.18
N VAL A 153 -36.85 36.98 1.40
CA VAL A 153 -37.75 38.09 1.73
C VAL A 153 -37.06 39.43 1.57
N THR A 154 -35.80 39.55 1.99
CA THR A 154 -35.04 40.80 1.84
C THR A 154 -34.84 41.18 0.37
N THR A 155 -34.45 40.23 -0.47
CA THR A 155 -34.27 40.45 -1.91
C THR A 155 -35.59 40.78 -2.59
N GLU A 156 -36.67 40.06 -2.27
CA GLU A 156 -38.01 40.32 -2.82
C GLU A 156 -38.53 41.72 -2.44
N GLN A 157 -38.41 42.11 -1.18
CA GLN A 157 -38.82 43.45 -0.72
C GLN A 157 -37.98 44.55 -1.36
N TYR A 158 -36.67 44.35 -1.46
CA TYR A 158 -35.78 45.30 -2.14
C TYR A 158 -36.14 45.45 -3.62
N GLN A 159 -36.33 44.33 -4.32
CA GLN A 159 -36.66 44.33 -5.74
C GLN A 159 -38.01 44.97 -6.02
N LYS A 160 -39.02 44.65 -5.20
CA LYS A 160 -40.32 45.31 -5.25
C LYS A 160 -40.22 46.81 -5.03
N ALA A 161 -39.45 47.26 -4.03
CA ALA A 161 -39.22 48.68 -3.79
C ALA A 161 -38.50 49.36 -4.96
N ALA A 162 -37.51 48.69 -5.56
CA ALA A 162 -36.81 49.17 -6.74
C ALA A 162 -37.75 49.32 -7.95
N GLU A 163 -38.61 48.32 -8.20
CA GLU A 163 -39.62 48.36 -9.26
C GLU A 163 -40.67 49.44 -9.02
N GLU A 164 -41.14 49.63 -7.78
CA GLU A 164 -42.08 50.70 -7.44
C GLU A 164 -41.46 52.09 -7.66
N VAL A 165 -40.17 52.26 -7.34
CA VAL A 165 -39.44 53.50 -7.62
C VAL A 165 -39.28 53.66 -9.12
N GLU A 166 -38.83 52.64 -9.86
CA GLU A 166 -38.67 52.70 -11.31
C GLU A 166 -40.01 53.01 -12.02
N ALA A 167 -41.13 52.47 -11.55
CA ALA A 167 -42.45 52.76 -12.09
C ALA A 167 -42.91 54.21 -11.81
N LYS A 168 -42.58 54.77 -10.64
CA LYS A 168 -42.90 56.16 -10.28
C LYS A 168 -42.02 57.16 -11.04
N PHE A 169 -40.79 56.78 -11.34
CA PHE A 169 -39.83 57.63 -12.05
C PHE A 169 -39.73 57.19 -13.51
N LYS A 170 -40.47 57.89 -14.39
CA LYS A 170 -40.29 57.71 -15.84
C LYS A 170 -38.81 57.86 -16.19
N ARG A 171 -38.22 56.85 -16.83
CA ARG A 171 -36.95 57.04 -17.54
C ARG A 171 -37.19 58.13 -18.56
N TYR A 172 -36.53 59.27 -18.39
CA TYR A 172 -36.65 60.37 -19.32
C TYR A 172 -36.01 59.94 -20.64
N GLU A 173 -36.82 59.50 -21.61
CA GLU A 173 -36.34 59.21 -22.94
C GLU A 173 -36.00 60.54 -23.62
N VAL A 174 -34.71 60.89 -23.59
CA VAL A 174 -34.19 62.07 -24.27
C VAL A 174 -34.22 61.80 -25.77
N HIS A 175 -35.27 62.28 -26.42
CA HIS A 175 -35.38 62.24 -27.87
C HIS A 175 -34.59 63.42 -28.46
N PRO A 176 -33.58 63.19 -29.31
CA PRO A 176 -32.80 64.28 -29.89
C PRO A 176 -33.68 65.10 -30.84
N VAL A 177 -33.91 66.36 -30.48
CA VAL A 177 -34.70 67.29 -31.28
C VAL A 177 -33.94 67.66 -32.55
N CYS A 178 -34.63 67.67 -33.69
CA CYS A 178 -34.06 68.06 -34.99
C CYS A 178 -32.89 67.18 -35.48
N ALA A 179 -32.79 65.92 -34.99
CA ALA A 179 -31.69 65.00 -35.32
C ALA A 179 -31.45 64.84 -36.83
N GLU A 180 -32.51 64.75 -37.62
CA GLU A 180 -32.44 64.66 -39.08
C GLU A 180 -31.84 65.91 -39.73
N LEU A 181 -32.23 67.10 -39.26
CA LEU A 181 -31.69 68.37 -39.74
C LEU A 181 -30.24 68.56 -39.29
N GLN A 182 -29.90 68.12 -38.08
CA GLN A 182 -28.54 68.12 -37.56
C GLN A 182 -27.62 67.24 -38.41
N THR A 183 -28.08 66.07 -38.82
CA THR A 183 -27.32 65.20 -39.73
C THR A 183 -27.10 65.86 -41.09
N LYS A 184 -28.16 66.42 -41.69
CA LYS A 184 -28.10 67.06 -43.01
C LYS A 184 -27.19 68.30 -43.04
N ILE A 185 -27.24 69.15 -42.02
CA ILE A 185 -26.38 70.35 -41.95
C ILE A 185 -24.91 69.98 -41.75
N LEU A 186 -24.62 69.00 -40.88
CA LEU A 186 -23.25 68.51 -40.67
C LEU A 186 -22.70 67.87 -41.95
N GLN A 187 -23.52 67.13 -42.67
CA GLN A 187 -23.15 66.56 -43.97
C GLN A 187 -22.86 67.67 -45.00
N CYS A 188 -23.70 68.70 -45.07
CA CYS A 188 -23.50 69.82 -46.00
C CYS A 188 -22.18 70.57 -45.72
N TYR A 189 -21.86 70.86 -44.46
CA TYR A 189 -20.60 71.54 -44.11
C TYR A 189 -19.36 70.70 -44.42
N ARG A 190 -19.43 69.38 -44.24
CA ARG A 190 -18.34 68.47 -44.63
C ARG A 190 -18.08 68.50 -46.14
N GLN A 191 -19.14 68.58 -46.94
CA GLN A 191 -19.04 68.63 -48.41
C GLN A 191 -18.65 70.01 -48.93
N ASN A 192 -18.93 71.09 -48.18
CA ASN A 192 -18.74 72.48 -48.61
C ASN A 192 -17.85 73.28 -47.64
N ALA A 193 -16.70 72.71 -47.24
CA ALA A 193 -15.84 73.29 -46.20
C ALA A 193 -15.34 74.72 -46.49
N GLN A 194 -15.10 75.05 -47.78
CA GLN A 194 -14.64 76.38 -48.22
C GLN A 194 -15.80 77.30 -48.64
N GLN A 195 -17.03 76.80 -48.67
CA GLN A 195 -18.23 77.51 -49.14
C GLN A 195 -19.41 77.28 -48.19
N THR A 196 -19.18 77.50 -46.90
CA THR A 196 -20.14 77.19 -45.82
C THR A 196 -21.48 77.92 -45.98
N LEU A 197 -21.49 79.09 -46.63
CA LEU A 197 -22.71 79.85 -46.91
C LEU A 197 -23.69 79.13 -47.85
N SER A 198 -23.23 78.15 -48.65
CA SER A 198 -24.11 77.29 -49.45
C SER A 198 -25.07 76.44 -48.59
N CYS A 199 -24.67 76.15 -47.35
CA CYS A 199 -25.47 75.41 -46.37
C CYS A 199 -26.40 76.31 -45.53
N SER A 200 -26.44 77.62 -45.81
CA SER A 200 -27.20 78.61 -45.03
C SER A 200 -28.70 78.28 -44.94
N ALA A 201 -29.31 77.78 -46.03
CA ALA A 201 -30.71 77.37 -46.01
C ALA A 201 -30.99 76.21 -45.04
N LEU A 202 -30.09 75.22 -44.98
CA LEU A 202 -30.14 74.10 -44.03
C LEU A 202 -29.90 74.59 -42.59
N ALA A 203 -28.97 75.52 -42.39
CA ALA A 203 -28.71 76.16 -41.11
C ALA A 203 -29.94 76.91 -40.57
N SER A 204 -30.61 77.69 -41.42
CA SER A 204 -31.84 78.40 -41.06
C SER A 204 -33.00 77.44 -40.76
N GLN A 205 -33.07 76.28 -41.44
CA GLN A 205 -34.07 75.24 -41.13
C GLN A 205 -33.80 74.58 -39.78
N TYR A 206 -32.54 74.22 -39.50
CA TYR A 206 -32.14 73.66 -38.21
C TYR A 206 -32.43 74.63 -37.06
N MET A 207 -32.04 75.91 -37.21
CA MET A 207 -32.29 76.93 -36.20
C MET A 207 -33.79 77.16 -35.94
N ARG A 208 -34.62 77.17 -36.98
CA ARG A 208 -36.08 77.25 -36.82
C ARG A 208 -36.64 76.06 -36.05
N CYS A 209 -36.20 74.85 -36.39
CA CYS A 209 -36.61 73.64 -35.69
C CYS A 209 -36.22 73.67 -34.20
N VAL A 210 -34.98 74.08 -33.88
CA VAL A 210 -34.51 74.20 -32.49
C VAL A 210 -35.29 75.26 -31.71
N ASN A 211 -35.54 76.42 -32.30
CA ASN A 211 -36.29 77.49 -31.64
C ASN A 211 -37.74 77.11 -31.40
N GLN A 212 -38.40 76.51 -32.39
CA GLN A 212 -39.77 76.01 -32.24
C GLN A 212 -39.87 74.94 -31.15
N ALA A 213 -38.88 74.04 -31.07
CA ALA A 213 -38.84 73.04 -30.01
C ALA A 213 -38.66 73.69 -28.62
N LYS A 214 -37.77 74.68 -28.50
CA LYS A 214 -37.58 75.46 -27.27
C LYS A 214 -38.87 76.14 -26.83
N GLU A 215 -39.56 76.83 -27.74
CA GLU A 215 -40.84 77.50 -27.48
C GLU A 215 -41.91 76.49 -27.03
N SER A 216 -42.03 75.36 -27.73
CA SER A 216 -43.00 74.31 -27.39
C SER A 216 -42.75 73.62 -26.05
N MET A 217 -41.51 73.61 -25.55
CA MET A 217 -41.15 73.08 -24.23
C MET A 217 -41.44 74.08 -23.11
N ILE A 218 -41.37 75.39 -23.39
CA ILE A 218 -41.70 76.46 -22.42
C ILE A 218 -43.22 76.55 -22.22
N GLU A 219 -44.02 76.39 -23.29
CA GLU A 219 -45.49 76.49 -23.21
C GLU A 219 -46.17 75.29 -22.52
N LYS A 220 -45.54 74.11 -22.52
CA LYS A 220 -46.10 72.87 -21.94
C LYS A 220 -45.69 72.62 -20.48
N GLY A 221 -44.90 73.53 -19.89
CA GLY A 221 -44.38 73.43 -18.53
C GLY A 221 -45.14 74.28 -17.50
N GLY A 222 -46.48 74.28 -17.54
CA GLY A 222 -47.37 74.89 -16.55
C GLY A 222 -48.27 73.86 -15.89
#